data_AF-A0AAD4L1F4-F1
#
_entry.id   AF-A0AAD4L1F4-F1
#
_cell.length_a   1.000
_cell.length_b   1.000
_cell.length_c   1.000
_cell.angle_alpha   90.00
_cell.angle_beta   90.00
_cell.angle_gamma   90.00
#
_symmetry.space_group_name_H-M   'P 1'
#
loop_
_entity.id
_entity.type
_entity.pdbx_description
1 polymer ?
#
loop_
_entity_poly.entity_id
_entity_poly.type
_entity_poly.pdbx_seq_one_letter_code
_entity_poly.pdbx_strand_id
1 'polypeptide(L)'
;MSATANGTVFRPNPNQILNVFTIDGSQYTFASSVATPLPPFQAVTATINYDYPDQLIANRFYDGSVQGGQLNIQLDNGVRITATVEPPIDVGRFQGQGHWEVEQGD
;
A
#
# COMPACT_ATOMS: atom_id res chain seq x y z
N MET A 1 3.69 6.09 -19.59
CA MET A 1 4.84 5.27 -19.14
C MET A 1 4.49 4.83 -17.75
N SER A 2 4.48 3.53 -17.45
CA SER A 2 4.28 3.08 -16.08
C SER A 2 5.65 2.87 -15.41
N ALA A 3 5.80 3.39 -14.19
CA ALA A 3 6.96 3.26 -13.35
C ALA A 3 6.69 2.29 -12.20
N THR A 4 7.76 1.74 -11.62
CA THR A 4 7.67 0.86 -10.46
C THR A 4 8.70 1.22 -9.41
N ALA A 5 8.34 1.08 -8.15
CA ALA A 5 9.27 1.22 -7.03
C ALA A 5 9.04 0.11 -6.00
N ASN A 6 10.08 -0.15 -5.21
CA ASN A 6 10.03 -1.12 -4.13
C ASN A 6 9.74 -0.44 -2.81
N GLY A 7 9.16 -1.20 -1.89
CA GLY A 7 8.75 -0.71 -0.59
C GLY A 7 8.40 -1.82 0.37
N THR A 8 7.70 -1.45 1.41
CA THR A 8 7.23 -2.35 2.46
C THR A 8 5.75 -2.08 2.74
N VAL A 9 5.06 -3.10 3.24
CA VAL A 9 3.72 -2.95 3.80
C VAL A 9 3.72 -3.47 5.22
N PHE A 10 3.13 -2.73 6.14
CA PHE A 10 2.92 -3.23 7.49
C PHE A 10 1.60 -2.73 8.06
N ARG A 11 1.01 -3.54 8.92
CA ARG A 11 -0.28 -3.29 9.56
C ARG A 11 -0.01 -2.91 11.03
N PRO A 12 0.05 -1.61 11.39
CA PRO A 12 0.35 -1.21 12.76
C PRO A 12 -0.78 -1.53 13.75
N ASN A 13 -2.04 -1.52 13.30
CA ASN A 13 -3.22 -1.86 14.11
C ASN A 13 -4.35 -2.42 13.22
N PRO A 14 -5.43 -3.01 13.78
CA PRO A 14 -6.46 -3.71 13.01
C PRO A 14 -7.13 -2.90 11.91
N ASN A 15 -7.17 -1.59 12.06
CA ASN A 15 -7.91 -0.70 11.16
C ASN A 15 -6.97 0.15 10.31
N GLN A 16 -5.68 -0.19 10.23
CA GLN A 16 -4.70 0.61 9.51
C GLN A 16 -3.66 -0.23 8.77
N ILE A 17 -3.29 0.21 7.58
CA ILE A 17 -2.18 -0.30 6.77
C ILE A 17 -1.28 0.88 6.40
N LEU A 18 0.03 0.70 6.52
CA LEU A 18 1.04 1.64 6.01
C LEU A 18 1.78 0.97 4.85
N ASN A 19 1.87 1.67 3.73
CA ASN A 19 2.63 1.25 2.55
C ASN A 19 3.71 2.28 2.31
N VAL A 20 4.98 1.89 2.42
CA VAL A 20 6.12 2.83 2.38
C VAL A 20 6.99 2.48 1.18
N PHE A 21 7.20 3.44 0.29
CA PHE A 21 7.99 3.29 -0.94
C PHE A 21 9.08 4.35 -1.01
N THR A 22 10.22 3.99 -1.57
CA THR A 22 11.28 4.95 -1.90
C THR A 22 11.27 5.22 -3.39
N ILE A 23 11.02 6.47 -3.78
CA ILE A 23 10.95 6.93 -5.18
C ILE A 23 11.83 8.16 -5.31
N ASP A 24 12.83 8.10 -6.20
CA ASP A 24 13.77 9.19 -6.46
C ASP A 24 14.40 9.81 -5.19
N GLY A 25 14.70 8.96 -4.20
CA GLY A 25 15.30 9.36 -2.92
C GLY A 25 14.31 9.94 -1.89
N SER A 26 13.04 10.13 -2.25
CA SER A 26 11.98 10.54 -1.33
C SER A 26 11.19 9.33 -0.81
N GLN A 27 10.74 9.40 0.44
CA GLN A 27 9.88 8.39 1.04
C GLN A 27 8.42 8.78 0.84
N TYR A 28 7.65 7.90 0.20
CA TYR A 28 6.21 8.01 0.00
C TYR A 28 5.50 6.99 0.88
N THR A 29 4.70 7.49 1.82
CA THR A 29 3.92 6.66 2.75
C THR A 29 2.44 6.80 2.43
N PHE A 30 1.79 5.71 2.03
CA PHE A 30 0.33 5.66 1.97
C PHE A 30 -0.22 5.13 3.29
N ALA A 31 -0.68 6.05 4.12
CA ALA A 31 -1.31 5.75 5.39
C ALA A 31 -2.81 5.54 5.18
N SER A 32 -3.28 4.30 5.31
CA SER A 32 -4.65 3.93 4.95
C SER A 32 -5.41 3.27 6.09
N SER A 33 -6.69 3.59 6.16
CA SER A 33 -7.66 2.99 7.09
C SER A 33 -8.39 1.82 6.42
N VAL A 34 -8.75 0.80 7.19
CA VAL A 34 -9.52 -0.36 6.71
C VAL A 34 -10.88 -0.42 7.41
N ALA A 35 -11.96 -0.53 6.64
CA ALA A 35 -13.32 -0.59 7.18
C ALA A 35 -13.59 -1.84 8.03
N THR A 36 -12.99 -2.97 7.67
CA THR A 36 -13.07 -4.23 8.43
C THR A 36 -11.70 -4.55 9.04
N PRO A 37 -11.64 -4.82 10.36
CA PRO A 37 -10.39 -5.17 11.03
C PRO A 37 -9.66 -6.33 10.35
N LEU A 38 -8.36 -6.17 10.06
CA LEU A 38 -7.53 -7.22 9.48
C LEU A 38 -6.70 -7.93 10.56
N PRO A 39 -6.43 -9.24 10.43
CA PRO A 39 -5.39 -9.92 11.21
C PRO A 39 -4.01 -9.29 11.02
N PRO A 40 -3.05 -9.55 11.91
CA PRO A 40 -1.69 -9.03 11.77
C PRO A 40 -0.97 -9.67 10.57
N PHE A 41 -0.31 -8.84 9.77
CA PHE A 41 0.60 -9.23 8.70
C PHE A 41 1.59 -8.11 8.39
N GLN A 42 2.67 -8.45 7.70
CA GLN A 42 3.61 -7.50 7.11
C GLN A 42 4.11 -8.03 5.78
N ALA A 43 4.71 -7.19 4.96
CA ALA A 43 5.42 -7.56 3.76
C ALA A 43 6.71 -6.74 3.67
N VAL A 44 7.85 -7.42 3.79
CA VAL A 44 9.18 -6.79 3.71
C VAL A 44 9.50 -6.39 2.27
N THR A 45 8.83 -6.98 1.28
CA THR A 45 8.96 -6.62 -0.13
C THR A 45 7.58 -6.35 -0.71
N ALA A 46 7.38 -5.11 -1.13
CA ALA A 46 6.22 -4.64 -1.86
C ALA A 46 6.66 -3.87 -3.11
N THR A 47 5.81 -3.88 -4.14
CA THR A 47 6.02 -3.16 -5.38
C THR A 47 4.83 -2.25 -5.63
N ILE A 48 5.09 -0.99 -5.92
CA ILE A 48 4.09 -0.03 -6.41
C ILE A 48 4.24 0.12 -7.93
N ASN A 49 3.12 0.22 -8.64
CA ASN A 49 3.05 0.61 -10.04
C ASN A 49 2.18 1.86 -10.18
N TYR A 50 2.71 2.87 -10.86
CA TYR A 50 2.11 4.19 -11.05
C TYR A 50 2.54 4.77 -12.40
N ASP A 51 1.81 5.73 -12.94
CA ASP A 51 2.14 6.40 -14.21
C ASP A 51 2.86 7.72 -13.99
N TYR A 52 2.48 8.49 -12.96
CA TYR A 52 3.04 9.81 -12.66
C TYR A 52 3.16 10.03 -11.14
N PRO A 53 4.20 10.72 -10.64
CA PRO A 53 4.36 11.01 -9.21
C PRO A 53 3.18 11.74 -8.56
N ASP A 54 2.46 12.58 -9.32
CA ASP A 54 1.26 13.31 -8.87
C ASP A 54 0.10 12.37 -8.47
N GLN A 55 0.18 11.08 -8.78
CA GLN A 55 -0.75 10.08 -8.28
C GLN A 55 -0.53 9.76 -6.78
N LEU A 56 0.59 10.18 -6.19
CA LEU A 56 1.09 9.82 -4.85
C LEU A 56 1.11 10.98 -3.84
N ILE A 57 0.15 11.92 -3.92
CA ILE A 57 0.15 13.15 -3.09
C ILE A 57 -1.22 13.50 -2.45
N ALA A 58 -2.25 12.68 -2.62
CA ALA A 58 -3.61 13.02 -2.20
C ALA A 58 -4.35 11.88 -1.51
N ASN A 59 -5.53 12.19 -0.98
CA ASN A 59 -6.45 11.17 -0.46
C ASN A 59 -6.95 10.27 -1.59
N ARG A 60 -6.97 8.96 -1.35
CA ARG A 60 -7.39 7.94 -2.31
C ARG A 60 -8.24 6.88 -1.64
N PHE A 61 -9.32 6.50 -2.29
CA PHE A 61 -10.02 5.26 -1.98
C PHE A 61 -9.26 4.09 -2.60
N TYR A 62 -9.38 2.92 -1.98
CA TYR A 62 -8.77 1.72 -2.51
C TYR A 62 -9.60 0.47 -2.26
N ASP A 63 -9.41 -0.49 -3.14
CA ASP A 63 -9.83 -1.88 -2.99
C ASP A 63 -8.60 -2.75 -2.75
N GLY A 64 -8.64 -3.56 -1.69
CA GLY A 64 -7.57 -4.45 -1.27
C GLY A 64 -8.01 -5.90 -1.24
N SER A 65 -7.05 -6.81 -1.34
CA SER A 65 -7.25 -8.23 -1.10
C SER A 65 -5.96 -8.89 -0.63
N VAL A 66 -6.08 -9.89 0.24
CA VAL A 66 -5.01 -10.88 0.44
C VAL A 66 -5.56 -12.26 0.16
N GLN A 67 -4.96 -12.93 -0.83
CA GLN A 67 -5.30 -14.29 -1.24
C GLN A 67 -4.03 -15.08 -1.55
N GLY A 68 -3.90 -16.29 -1.03
CA GLY A 68 -2.71 -17.12 -1.14
C GLY A 68 -1.45 -16.46 -0.57
N GLY A 69 -1.59 -15.59 0.44
CA GLY A 69 -0.48 -14.78 0.96
C GLY A 69 -0.03 -13.63 0.03
N GLN A 70 -0.77 -13.35 -1.05
CA GLN A 70 -0.48 -12.24 -1.94
C GLN A 70 -1.42 -11.06 -1.64
N LEU A 71 -0.84 -9.94 -1.22
CA LEU A 71 -1.51 -8.65 -1.12
C LEU A 71 -1.60 -7.99 -2.49
N ASN A 72 -2.79 -7.49 -2.81
CA ASN A 72 -3.05 -6.61 -3.95
C ASN A 72 -3.96 -5.47 -3.51
N ILE A 73 -3.50 -4.23 -3.68
CA ILE A 73 -4.23 -3.00 -3.42
C ILE A 73 -4.31 -2.20 -4.72
N GLN A 74 -5.49 -1.74 -5.07
CA GLN A 74 -5.77 -0.90 -6.23
C GLN A 74 -6.39 0.41 -5.75
N LEU A 75 -5.73 1.53 -6.01
CA LEU A 75 -6.26 2.87 -5.73
C LEU A 75 -7.19 3.31 -6.88
N ASP A 76 -8.14 4.18 -6.54
CA ASP A 76 -9.12 4.77 -7.46
C ASP A 76 -8.51 5.53 -8.65
N ASN A 77 -7.25 5.96 -8.54
CA ASN A 77 -6.50 6.68 -9.56
C ASN A 77 -5.59 5.79 -10.42
N GLY A 78 -5.73 4.47 -10.33
CA GLY A 78 -4.99 3.50 -11.16
C GLY A 78 -3.71 2.97 -10.53
N VAL A 79 -3.21 3.56 -9.44
CA VAL A 79 -2.02 3.07 -8.73
C VAL A 79 -2.28 1.68 -8.15
N ARG A 80 -1.32 0.77 -8.31
CA ARG A 80 -1.40 -0.60 -7.78
C ARG A 80 -0.24 -0.90 -6.86
N ILE A 81 -0.52 -1.54 -5.74
CA ILE A 81 0.47 -2.04 -4.80
C ILE A 81 0.31 -3.55 -4.68
N THR A 82 1.40 -4.29 -4.83
CA THR A 82 1.44 -5.75 -4.67
C THR A 82 2.53 -6.15 -3.70
N ALA A 83 2.28 -7.13 -2.85
CA ALA A 83 3.28 -7.63 -1.91
C ALA A 83 3.01 -9.09 -1.53
N THR A 84 4.04 -9.81 -1.10
CA THR A 84 3.86 -11.12 -0.46
C THR A 84 3.88 -10.93 1.05
N VAL A 85 2.81 -11.34 1.74
CA VAL A 85 2.67 -11.12 3.18
C VAL A 85 3.25 -12.28 4.00
N GLU A 86 3.78 -11.94 5.16
CA GLU A 86 4.37 -12.84 6.14
C GLU A 86 3.75 -12.58 7.54
N PRO A 87 3.20 -13.61 8.21
CA PRO A 87 2.97 -14.96 7.69
C PRO A 87 1.96 -14.98 6.53
N PRO A 88 1.96 -16.01 5.67
CA PRO A 88 0.94 -16.16 4.64
C PRO A 88 -0.45 -16.27 5.29
N ILE A 89 -1.35 -15.38 4.90
CA ILE A 89 -2.73 -15.33 5.40
C ILE A 89 -3.70 -15.05 4.25
N ASP A 90 -4.97 -15.32 4.50
CA ASP A 90 -6.09 -14.94 3.63
C ASP A 90 -7.09 -14.10 4.41
N VAL A 91 -7.41 -12.92 3.88
CA VAL A 91 -8.40 -12.00 4.49
C VAL A 91 -9.56 -11.67 3.55
N GLY A 92 -9.54 -12.17 2.33
CA GLY A 92 -10.53 -11.82 1.31
C GLY A 92 -10.37 -10.37 0.86
N ARG A 93 -11.47 -9.77 0.38
CA ARG A 93 -11.50 -8.37 -0.08
C ARG A 93 -11.76 -7.42 1.08
N PHE A 94 -11.10 -6.28 1.07
CA PHE A 94 -11.31 -5.18 2.00
C PHE A 94 -11.21 -3.85 1.28
N GLN A 95 -11.76 -2.79 1.89
CA GLN A 95 -11.81 -1.46 1.31
C GLN A 95 -11.42 -0.43 2.36
N GLY A 96 -11.03 0.74 1.87
CA GLY A 96 -10.63 1.82 2.75
C GLY A 96 -10.31 3.11 2.02
N GLN A 97 -9.81 4.05 2.82
CA GLN A 97 -9.29 5.32 2.36
C GLN A 97 -7.94 5.58 3.01
N GLY A 98 -7.01 6.15 2.26
CA GLY A 98 -5.74 6.60 2.79
C GLY A 98 -5.28 7.93 2.21
N HIS A 99 -4.22 8.46 2.79
CA HIS A 99 -3.54 9.66 2.36
C HIS A 99 -2.07 9.34 2.06
N TRP A 100 -1.51 10.02 1.07
CA TRP A 100 -0.08 9.97 0.79
C TRP A 100 0.66 11.05 1.55
N GLU A 101 1.68 10.65 2.29
CA GLU A 101 2.62 11.52 2.97
C GLU A 101 3.98 11.41 2.26
N VAL A 102 4.63 12.54 2.00
CA VAL A 102 5.94 12.58 1.36
C VAL A 102 6.94 13.18 2.33
N GLU A 103 7.98 12.41 2.65
CA GLU A 103 9.11 12.86 3.43
C GLU A 103 10.32 12.96 2.50
N GLN A 104 10.80 14.19 2.29
CA GLN A 104 12.03 14.43 1.52
C GLN A 104 13.22 14.08 2.40
N GLY A 105 14.12 13.23 1.92
CA GLY A 105 15.42 13.04 2.57
C GLY A 105 16.22 14.34 2.50
N ASP A 106 16.67 14.83 3.66
CA ASP A 106 17.54 16.00 3.82
C ASP A 106 18.93 15.77 3.18
#